data_AF-A0A2N3I2T5-F1
#
_entry.id   AF-A0A2N3I2T5-F1
#
_cell.length_a   1.000
_cell.length_b   1.000
_cell.length_c   1.000
_cell.angle_alpha   90.00
_cell.angle_beta   90.00
_cell.angle_gamma   90.00
#
_symmetry.space_group_name_H-M   'P 1'
#
loop_
_entity.id
_entity.type
_entity.pdbx_description
1 polymer ?
#
loop_
_entity_poly.entity_id
_entity_poly.type
_entity_poly.pdbx_seq_one_letter_code
_entity_poly.pdbx_strand_id
1 'polypeptide(L)'
;MKKILLLFLFLVSLQAFSQGQFDTPSFTSNGQTYIVHKSTYGISIRNSNQELINSDRVYLRVREVERYCSDTEFPVKYKDIGDKLVALNPVLFSQERRMELKQNKDMIHLTLIASAETLRILEVEFRLKPNTILTREEIYRMEQAYKTLKVALYPYNPNNCTFNYLVVNIVIFPHWD
;
A
#
# COMPACT_ATOMS: atom_id res chain seq x y z
N MET A 1 -40.63 29.06 17.37
CA MET A 1 -40.23 28.00 16.42
C MET A 1 -38.92 28.39 15.70
N LYS A 2 -37.75 28.17 16.30
CA LYS A 2 -36.42 28.49 15.71
C LYS A 2 -35.31 27.53 16.21
N LYS A 3 -35.58 26.22 16.28
CA LYS A 3 -34.58 25.22 16.73
C LYS A 3 -34.36 24.03 15.80
N ILE A 4 -35.02 24.01 14.64
CA ILE A 4 -34.93 22.87 13.69
C ILE A 4 -33.94 23.17 12.54
N LEU A 5 -33.51 24.43 12.35
CA LEU A 5 -32.71 24.81 11.19
C LEU A 5 -31.22 24.46 11.28
N LEU A 6 -30.72 24.02 12.44
CA LEU A 6 -29.29 23.69 12.63
C LEU A 6 -28.97 22.22 12.35
N LEU A 7 -29.95 21.33 12.35
CA LEU A 7 -29.71 19.90 12.08
C LEU A 7 -29.47 19.60 10.59
N PHE A 8 -30.02 20.44 9.70
CA PHE A 8 -29.89 20.25 8.25
C PHE A 8 -28.52 20.70 7.69
N LEU A 9 -27.80 21.57 8.41
CA LEU A 9 -26.46 22.01 8.00
C LEU A 9 -25.35 21.00 8.37
N PHE A 10 -25.63 20.06 9.27
CA PHE A 10 -24.65 19.04 9.68
C PHE A 10 -24.63 17.81 8.76
N LEU A 11 -25.60 17.68 7.85
CA LEU A 11 -25.74 16.51 6.95
C LEU A 11 -25.15 16.74 5.54
N VAL A 12 -24.64 17.94 5.24
CA VAL A 12 -24.14 18.29 3.89
C VAL A 12 -22.64 18.04 3.72
N SER A 13 -21.93 17.54 4.73
CA SER A 13 -20.49 17.24 4.63
C SER A 13 -20.14 15.75 4.51
N LEU A 14 -21.13 14.84 4.54
CA LEU A 14 -20.94 13.51 3.94
C LEU A 14 -21.16 13.65 2.43
N GLN A 15 -20.16 14.17 1.73
CA GLN A 15 -20.00 13.83 0.32
C GLN A 15 -19.69 12.34 0.24
N ALA A 16 -20.75 11.53 0.25
CA ALA A 16 -20.73 10.22 -0.33
C ALA A 16 -20.15 10.37 -1.74
N PHE A 17 -19.09 9.61 -2.03
CA PHE A 17 -18.53 9.49 -3.37
C PHE A 17 -19.67 9.13 -4.33
N SER A 18 -20.19 10.11 -5.07
CA SER A 18 -21.13 9.80 -6.14
C SER A 18 -20.35 9.03 -7.20
N GLN A 19 -20.81 7.81 -7.45
CA GLN A 19 -20.33 6.99 -8.54
C GLN A 19 -20.76 7.69 -9.84
N GLY A 20 -19.82 8.16 -10.67
CA GLY A 20 -20.14 8.42 -12.08
C GLY A 20 -19.47 9.56 -12.86
N GLN A 21 -18.34 10.16 -12.48
CA GLN A 21 -17.79 11.26 -13.30
C GLN A 21 -16.28 11.28 -13.61
N PHE A 22 -15.52 10.25 -13.29
CA PHE A 22 -14.11 10.16 -13.70
C PHE A 22 -13.73 8.72 -14.02
N ASP A 23 -13.17 8.48 -15.21
CA ASP A 23 -12.65 7.16 -15.63
C ASP A 23 -11.50 6.69 -14.71
N THR A 24 -10.87 7.63 -14.01
CA THR A 24 -9.96 7.41 -12.87
C THR A 24 -10.23 8.46 -11.80
N PRO A 25 -11.05 8.15 -10.78
CA PRO A 25 -11.25 9.08 -9.67
C PRO A 25 -9.93 9.35 -8.95
N SER A 26 -9.73 10.56 -8.45
CA SER A 26 -8.57 10.92 -7.66
C SER A 26 -8.98 11.60 -6.36
N PHE A 27 -8.08 11.60 -5.37
CA PHE A 27 -8.25 12.39 -4.16
C PHE A 27 -6.92 12.97 -3.71
N THR A 28 -6.97 14.07 -2.98
CA THR A 28 -5.79 14.68 -2.37
C THR A 28 -5.83 14.49 -0.86
N SER A 29 -4.69 14.16 -0.26
CA SER A 29 -4.48 14.13 1.20
C SER A 29 -3.11 14.70 1.52
N ASN A 30 -3.05 15.67 2.44
CA ASN A 30 -1.80 16.33 2.86
C ASN A 30 -0.89 16.78 1.70
N GLY A 31 -1.50 17.38 0.66
CA GLY A 31 -0.80 17.87 -0.53
C GLY A 31 -0.38 16.80 -1.55
N GLN A 32 -0.64 15.52 -1.27
CA GLN A 32 -0.36 14.42 -2.20
C GLN A 32 -1.63 13.99 -2.92
N THR A 33 -1.54 13.82 -4.24
CA THR A 33 -2.66 13.40 -5.07
C THR A 33 -2.56 11.90 -5.36
N TYR A 34 -3.64 11.18 -5.10
CA TYR A 34 -3.78 9.74 -5.31
C TYR A 34 -4.72 9.49 -6.47
N ILE A 35 -4.32 8.59 -7.36
CA ILE A 35 -5.13 8.11 -8.48
C ILE A 35 -5.75 6.78 -8.04
N VAL A 36 -7.05 6.65 -8.26
CA VAL A 36 -7.82 5.45 -7.98
C VAL A 36 -8.25 4.83 -9.32
N HIS A 37 -7.84 3.60 -9.55
CA HIS A 37 -8.27 2.82 -10.70
C HIS A 37 -9.20 1.70 -10.24
N LYS A 38 -10.42 1.68 -10.76
CA LYS A 38 -11.41 0.64 -10.46
C LYS A 38 -11.44 -0.37 -11.60
N SER A 39 -11.35 -1.65 -11.28
CA SER A 39 -11.48 -2.75 -12.22
C SER A 39 -12.46 -3.79 -11.68
N THR A 40 -12.82 -4.76 -12.51
CA THR A 40 -13.62 -5.93 -12.11
C THR A 40 -12.95 -6.75 -10.99
N TYR A 41 -11.63 -6.67 -10.86
CA TYR A 41 -10.85 -7.43 -9.88
C TYR A 41 -10.60 -6.68 -8.56
N GLY A 42 -10.95 -5.39 -8.48
CA GLY A 42 -10.71 -4.57 -7.29
C GLY A 42 -10.40 -3.11 -7.57
N ILE A 43 -9.91 -2.44 -6.54
CA ILE A 43 -9.54 -1.03 -6.55
C ILE A 43 -8.02 -0.94 -6.37
N SER A 44 -7.33 -0.33 -7.33
CA SER A 44 -5.93 0.09 -7.17
C SER A 44 -5.89 1.57 -6.76
N ILE A 45 -5.05 1.89 -5.79
CA ILE A 45 -4.80 3.26 -5.33
C ILE A 45 -3.29 3.47 -5.26
N ARG A 46 -2.82 4.54 -5.91
CA ARG A 46 -1.40 4.91 -5.93
C ARG A 46 -1.22 6.41 -5.91
N ASN A 47 -0.11 6.88 -5.38
CA ASN A 47 0.25 8.29 -5.46
C ASN A 47 0.58 8.65 -6.93
N SER A 48 0.05 9.76 -7.42
CA SER A 48 0.21 10.23 -8.81
C SER A 48 1.66 10.50 -9.20
N ASN A 49 2.53 10.80 -8.24
CA ASN A 49 3.96 11.04 -8.47
C ASN A 49 4.79 9.74 -8.54
N GLN A 50 4.14 8.57 -8.50
CA GLN A 50 4.82 7.27 -8.62
C GLN A 50 5.02 6.91 -10.10
N GLU A 51 6.28 6.72 -10.47
CA GLU A 51 6.74 6.47 -11.85
C GLU A 51 7.28 5.05 -12.02
N LEU A 52 7.76 4.40 -10.96
CA LEU A 52 8.43 3.10 -11.03
C LEU A 52 7.42 1.98 -11.27
N ILE A 53 6.27 1.96 -10.60
CA ILE A 53 5.28 0.86 -10.69
C ILE A 53 4.80 0.55 -12.13
N ASN A 54 4.91 1.51 -13.06
CA ASN A 54 4.52 1.34 -14.47
C ASN A 54 5.68 1.47 -15.45
N SER A 55 6.93 1.49 -14.99
CA SER A 55 8.07 1.66 -15.89
C SER A 55 8.60 0.30 -16.39
N ASP A 56 9.25 0.29 -17.55
CA ASP A 56 9.95 -0.88 -18.08
C ASP A 56 11.34 -1.09 -17.43
N ARG A 57 11.58 -0.52 -16.24
CA ARG A 57 12.86 -0.62 -15.55
C ARG A 57 13.15 -2.06 -15.12
N VAL A 58 14.43 -2.35 -14.87
CA VAL A 58 14.89 -3.67 -14.40
C VAL A 58 14.43 -3.88 -12.96
N TYR A 59 13.24 -4.47 -12.81
CA TYR A 59 12.71 -5.00 -11.57
C TYR A 59 13.12 -6.44 -11.40
N LEU A 60 13.49 -6.82 -10.18
CA LEU A 60 13.36 -8.20 -9.74
C LEU A 60 12.27 -8.27 -8.67
N ARG A 61 11.42 -9.28 -8.76
CA ARG A 61 10.50 -9.64 -7.69
C ARG A 61 11.27 -10.40 -6.63
N VAL A 62 10.86 -10.31 -5.36
CA VAL A 62 11.54 -11.03 -4.26
C VAL A 62 11.74 -12.52 -4.56
N ARG A 63 10.73 -13.20 -5.11
CA ARG A 63 10.82 -14.62 -5.49
C ARG A 63 11.84 -14.90 -6.59
N GLU A 64 12.09 -13.94 -7.46
CA GLU A 64 13.12 -14.05 -8.51
C GLU A 64 14.50 -13.84 -7.90
N VAL A 65 14.64 -12.92 -6.95
CA VAL A 65 15.88 -12.75 -6.19
C VAL A 65 16.23 -14.02 -5.40
N GLU A 66 15.25 -14.60 -4.70
CA GLU A 66 15.41 -15.87 -3.97
C GLU A 66 15.82 -17.03 -4.88
N ARG A 67 15.34 -17.05 -6.13
CA ARG A 67 15.58 -18.12 -7.09
C ARG A 67 16.87 -17.98 -7.89
N TYR A 68 17.24 -16.76 -8.28
CA TYR A 68 18.29 -16.51 -9.27
C TYR A 68 19.57 -15.92 -8.66
N CYS A 69 19.52 -15.36 -7.45
CA CYS A 69 20.67 -14.68 -6.84
C CYS A 69 21.37 -15.53 -5.75
N SER A 70 21.24 -16.86 -5.81
CA SER A 70 21.78 -17.78 -4.81
C SER A 70 23.31 -17.86 -4.83
N ASP A 71 23.94 -17.30 -3.80
CA ASP A 71 24.95 -18.01 -3.03
C ASP A 71 25.17 -17.35 -1.67
N THR A 72 25.32 -18.20 -0.65
CA THR A 72 25.54 -17.93 0.78
C THR A 72 24.39 -17.23 1.53
N GLU A 73 23.78 -17.98 2.46
CA GLU A 73 22.90 -17.51 3.54
C GLU A 73 22.18 -16.18 3.27
N PHE A 74 21.11 -16.20 2.46
CA PHE A 74 20.24 -15.05 2.28
C PHE A 74 19.69 -14.57 3.63
N PRO A 75 20.02 -13.36 4.09
CA PRO A 75 19.50 -12.86 5.35
C PRO A 75 18.37 -11.84 5.15
N VAL A 76 17.88 -11.62 3.91
CA VAL A 76 16.53 -11.06 3.70
C VAL A 76 15.56 -12.22 3.65
N LYS A 77 14.94 -12.57 4.77
CA LYS A 77 13.73 -13.38 4.68
C LYS A 77 12.64 -12.42 4.26
N TYR A 78 11.96 -12.66 3.14
CA TYR A 78 10.72 -11.95 2.79
C TYR A 78 9.75 -11.83 3.99
N LYS A 79 9.79 -12.86 4.84
CA LYS A 79 9.17 -12.89 6.16
C LYS A 79 9.51 -11.69 7.04
N ASP A 80 10.76 -11.23 7.12
CA ASP A 80 11.17 -10.12 7.99
C ASP A 80 10.59 -8.77 7.53
N ILE A 81 10.44 -8.57 6.21
CA ILE A 81 9.78 -7.38 5.65
C ILE A 81 8.28 -7.46 5.92
N GLY A 82 7.68 -8.62 5.68
CA GLY A 82 6.28 -8.93 6.03
C GLY A 82 5.97 -8.67 7.51
N ASP A 83 6.79 -9.20 8.41
CA ASP A 83 6.65 -9.10 9.86
C ASP A 83 6.78 -7.64 10.32
N LYS A 84 7.75 -6.88 9.79
CA LYS A 84 7.89 -5.43 10.06
C LYS A 84 6.67 -4.64 9.61
N LEU A 85 6.10 -4.98 8.45
CA LEU A 85 4.92 -4.31 7.91
C LEU A 85 3.66 -4.64 8.70
N VAL A 86 3.48 -5.91 9.08
CA VAL A 86 2.38 -6.36 9.96
C VAL A 86 2.50 -5.71 11.33
N ALA A 87 3.71 -5.54 11.87
CA ALA A 87 3.96 -4.87 13.14
C ALA A 87 3.56 -3.37 13.14
N LEU A 88 3.38 -2.74 11.97
CA LEU A 88 2.87 -1.37 11.88
C LEU A 88 1.35 -1.28 12.05
N ASN A 89 0.60 -2.38 11.88
CA ASN A 89 -0.85 -2.37 11.93
C ASN A 89 -1.45 -1.77 13.22
N PRO A 90 -0.92 -2.02 14.43
CA PRO A 90 -1.41 -1.40 15.66
C PRO A 90 -1.22 0.12 15.72
N VAL A 91 -0.24 0.65 14.97
CA VAL A 91 0.02 2.10 14.87
C VAL A 91 -0.85 2.74 13.80
N LEU A 92 -1.08 2.01 12.72
CA LEU A 92 -1.84 2.47 11.56
C LEU A 92 -3.36 2.46 11.79
N PHE A 93 -3.85 1.55 12.63
CA PHE A 93 -5.28 1.34 12.86
C PHE A 93 -5.57 1.19 14.35
N SER A 94 -6.67 1.81 14.80
CA SER A 94 -7.18 1.56 16.16
C SER A 94 -7.56 0.08 16.34
N GLN A 95 -7.73 -0.35 17.59
CA GLN A 95 -8.15 -1.73 17.85
C GLN A 95 -9.51 -2.03 17.23
N GLU A 96 -10.48 -1.12 17.36
CA GLU A 96 -11.83 -1.24 16.80
C GLU A 96 -11.77 -1.37 15.28
N ARG A 97 -10.97 -0.51 14.63
CA ARG A 97 -10.81 -0.52 13.18
C ARG A 97 -10.17 -1.80 12.67
N ARG A 98 -9.18 -2.35 13.38
CA ARG A 98 -8.59 -3.66 13.04
C ARG A 98 -9.59 -4.81 13.17
N MET A 99 -10.44 -4.77 14.19
CA MET A 99 -11.49 -5.76 14.38
C MET A 99 -12.54 -5.70 13.26
N GLU A 100 -12.96 -4.49 12.88
CA GLU A 100 -13.87 -4.26 11.75
C GLU A 100 -13.31 -4.83 10.45
N LEU A 101 -12.08 -4.46 10.07
CA LEU A 101 -11.42 -4.96 8.86
C LEU A 101 -11.30 -6.49 8.86
N LYS A 102 -10.98 -7.07 10.03
CA LYS A 102 -10.90 -8.54 10.18
C LYS A 102 -12.26 -9.21 10.03
N GLN A 103 -13.32 -8.67 10.64
CA GLN A 103 -14.68 -9.20 10.54
C GLN A 103 -15.21 -9.14 9.11
N ASN A 104 -14.92 -8.05 8.39
CA ASN A 104 -15.28 -7.87 6.99
C ASN A 104 -14.46 -8.72 6.02
N LYS A 105 -13.44 -9.45 6.51
CA LYS A 105 -12.50 -10.21 5.68
C LYS A 105 -11.81 -9.32 4.64
N ASP A 106 -11.55 -8.08 5.02
CA ASP A 106 -10.84 -7.11 4.20
C ASP A 106 -9.37 -7.50 4.13
N MET A 107 -8.86 -7.61 2.92
CA MET A 107 -7.44 -7.86 2.65
C MET A 107 -6.89 -6.66 1.88
N ILE A 108 -5.82 -6.07 2.41
CA ILE A 108 -5.13 -4.97 1.76
C ILE A 108 -3.88 -5.54 1.13
N HIS A 109 -3.89 -5.69 -0.18
CA HIS A 109 -2.70 -6.08 -0.93
C HIS A 109 -1.84 -4.83 -1.15
N LEU A 110 -0.56 -4.93 -0.85
CA LEU A 110 0.42 -3.88 -1.06
C LEU A 110 1.43 -4.35 -2.11
N THR A 111 1.76 -3.47 -3.04
CA THR A 111 2.94 -3.59 -3.89
C THR A 111 3.90 -2.46 -3.52
N LEU A 112 5.09 -2.81 -3.06
CA LEU A 112 6.11 -1.88 -2.57
C LEU A 112 7.32 -1.95 -3.50
N ILE A 113 7.83 -0.80 -3.91
CA ILE A 113 9.08 -0.72 -4.68
C ILE A 113 10.18 -0.22 -3.76
N ALA A 114 11.19 -1.05 -3.51
CA ALA A 114 12.35 -0.70 -2.72
C ALA A 114 13.59 -0.46 -3.60
N SER A 115 14.38 0.54 -3.27
CA SER A 115 15.66 0.84 -3.95
C SER A 115 16.77 -0.07 -3.42
N ALA A 116 17.51 -0.72 -4.32
CA ALA A 116 18.68 -1.52 -3.97
C ALA A 116 19.84 -0.66 -3.41
N GLU A 117 19.95 0.58 -3.86
CA GLU A 117 20.98 1.52 -3.42
C GLU A 117 20.66 2.12 -2.04
N THR A 118 19.46 2.69 -1.88
CA THR A 118 19.10 3.43 -0.65
C THR A 118 18.48 2.55 0.43
N LEU A 119 18.10 1.31 0.10
CA LEU A 119 17.46 0.35 1.00
C LEU A 119 16.12 0.87 1.57
N ARG A 120 15.46 1.78 0.85
CA ARG A 120 14.18 2.39 1.25
C ARG A 120 13.07 2.02 0.29
N ILE A 121 11.85 1.97 0.82
CA ILE A 121 10.64 1.92 0.02
C ILE A 121 10.40 3.29 -0.61
N LEU A 122 10.31 3.34 -1.93
CA LEU A 122 10.10 4.55 -2.71
C LEU A 122 8.63 4.72 -3.11
N GLU A 123 7.98 3.63 -3.49
CA GLU A 123 6.59 3.62 -3.98
C GLU A 123 5.76 2.54 -3.31
N VAL A 124 4.48 2.83 -3.17
CA VAL A 124 3.47 1.99 -2.52
C VAL A 124 2.20 2.06 -3.34
N GLU A 125 1.76 0.92 -3.87
CA GLU A 125 0.43 0.74 -4.44
C GLU A 125 -0.42 -0.11 -3.50
N PHE A 126 -1.66 0.33 -3.30
CA PHE A 126 -2.68 -0.40 -2.56
C PHE A 126 -3.61 -1.08 -3.57
N ARG A 127 -3.88 -2.36 -3.37
CA ARG A 127 -4.88 -3.13 -4.11
C ARG A 127 -5.89 -3.69 -3.13
N LEU A 128 -7.12 -3.25 -3.27
CA LEU A 128 -8.22 -3.53 -2.36
C LEU A 128 -9.29 -4.33 -3.09
N LYS A 129 -10.02 -5.18 -2.35
CA LYS A 129 -11.26 -5.76 -2.88
C LYS A 129 -12.29 -4.64 -3.13
N PRO A 130 -13.27 -4.82 -4.04
CA PRO A 130 -14.27 -3.79 -4.34
C PRO A 130 -15.02 -3.23 -3.12
N ASN A 131 -15.21 -4.06 -2.09
CA ASN A 131 -15.96 -3.70 -0.88
C ASN A 131 -15.08 -3.25 0.29
N THR A 132 -13.76 -3.31 0.16
CA THR A 132 -12.85 -2.87 1.22
C THR A 132 -12.81 -1.34 1.25
N ILE A 133 -13.18 -0.77 2.39
CA ILE A 133 -13.24 0.68 2.58
C ILE A 133 -12.02 1.11 3.38
N LEU A 134 -11.17 1.96 2.81
CA LEU A 134 -10.14 2.71 3.52
C LEU A 134 -10.40 4.21 3.35
N THR A 135 -10.19 4.97 4.41
CA THR A 135 -10.26 6.43 4.39
C THR A 135 -9.02 7.01 3.69
N ARG A 136 -9.14 8.25 3.19
CA ARG A 136 -8.03 8.98 2.55
C ARG A 136 -6.84 9.15 3.49
N GLU A 137 -7.12 9.38 4.78
CA GLU A 137 -6.10 9.55 5.82
C GLU A 137 -5.42 8.22 6.16
N GLU A 138 -6.15 7.10 6.21
CA GLU A 138 -5.55 5.76 6.37
C GLU A 138 -4.56 5.48 5.23
N ILE A 139 -4.95 5.69 3.98
CA ILE A 139 -4.07 5.47 2.81
C ILE A 139 -2.80 6.31 2.90
N TYR A 140 -2.94 7.60 3.21
CA TYR A 140 -1.80 8.51 3.37
C TYR A 140 -0.85 8.06 4.49
N ARG A 141 -1.38 7.82 5.70
CA ARG A 141 -0.57 7.40 6.86
C ARG A 141 0.15 6.09 6.62
N MET A 142 -0.54 5.14 5.99
CA MET A 142 0.05 3.86 5.61
C MET A 142 1.20 4.05 4.63
N GLU A 143 1.02 4.82 3.55
CA GLU A 143 2.11 5.09 2.59
C GLU A 143 3.32 5.71 3.30
N GLN A 144 3.09 6.75 4.12
CA GLN A 144 4.18 7.43 4.83
C GLN A 144 4.90 6.47 5.78
N ALA A 145 4.17 5.70 6.58
CA ALA A 145 4.76 4.72 7.51
C ALA A 145 5.60 3.68 6.77
N TYR A 146 5.10 3.13 5.66
CA TYR A 146 5.85 2.13 4.89
C TYR A 146 7.12 2.70 4.27
N LYS A 147 7.10 3.94 3.78
CA LYS A 147 8.31 4.61 3.26
C LYS A 147 9.38 4.86 4.32
N THR A 148 9.05 4.83 5.62
CA THR A 148 10.06 4.89 6.69
C THR A 148 10.83 3.60 6.90
N LEU A 149 10.32 2.47 6.41
CA LEU A 149 10.95 1.17 6.63
C LEU A 149 12.21 1.04 5.79
N LYS A 150 13.29 0.62 6.47
CA LYS A 150 14.49 0.13 5.79
C LYS A 150 14.27 -1.33 5.42
N VAL A 151 14.40 -1.60 4.12
CA VAL A 151 14.42 -2.95 3.57
C VAL A 151 15.87 -3.39 3.59
N ALA A 152 16.21 -4.38 4.40
CA ALA A 152 17.52 -5.01 4.26
C ALA A 152 17.54 -5.66 2.88
N LEU A 153 18.44 -5.24 2.00
CA LEU A 153 18.78 -5.93 0.76
C LEU A 153 20.24 -6.32 0.93
N TYR A 154 20.50 -7.63 1.04
CA TYR A 154 21.86 -8.13 1.22
C TYR A 154 22.67 -8.00 -0.06
N PRO A 155 24.02 -7.96 0.06
CA PRO A 155 24.85 -7.29 -0.92
C PRO A 155 24.71 -7.93 -2.30
N TYR A 156 24.27 -7.07 -3.21
CA TYR A 156 24.58 -7.06 -4.64
C TYR A 156 25.81 -7.92 -4.97
N ASN A 157 25.58 -9.11 -5.54
CA ASN A 157 26.63 -9.86 -6.22
C ASN A 157 26.59 -9.45 -7.71
N PRO A 158 27.57 -8.66 -8.19
CA PRO A 158 27.59 -8.17 -9.56
C PRO A 158 27.70 -9.28 -10.61
N ASN A 159 28.05 -10.51 -10.20
CA ASN A 159 28.32 -11.58 -11.14
C ASN A 159 27.06 -12.33 -11.61
N ASN A 160 25.87 -12.19 -10.98
CA ASN A 160 24.64 -12.88 -11.42
C ASN A 160 23.31 -12.16 -11.13
N CYS A 161 23.26 -11.07 -10.37
CA CYS A 161 21.99 -10.37 -10.07
C CYS A 161 22.14 -8.86 -9.90
N THR A 162 22.06 -8.15 -11.03
CA THR A 162 21.99 -6.68 -11.06
C THR A 162 20.53 -6.24 -11.17
N PHE A 163 20.03 -5.52 -10.16
CA PHE A 163 18.73 -4.86 -10.19
C PHE A 163 18.78 -3.55 -9.43
N ASN A 164 18.00 -2.57 -9.89
CA ASN A 164 17.93 -1.25 -9.26
C ASN A 164 16.79 -1.18 -8.23
N TYR A 165 15.75 -1.99 -8.44
CA TYR A 165 14.53 -1.96 -7.65
C TYR A 165 14.03 -3.36 -7.34
N LEU A 166 13.61 -3.57 -6.10
CA LEU A 166 12.94 -4.77 -5.63
C LEU A 166 11.45 -4.53 -5.52
N VAL A 167 10.64 -5.42 -6.11
CA VAL A 167 9.19 -5.45 -5.92
C VAL A 167 8.84 -6.39 -4.78
N VAL A 168 8.23 -5.85 -3.72
CA VAL A 168 7.75 -6.60 -2.56
C VAL A 168 6.21 -6.56 -2.55
N ASN A 169 5.56 -7.71 -2.65
CA ASN A 169 4.10 -7.80 -2.56
C ASN A 169 3.70 -8.33 -1.19
N ILE A 170 2.84 -7.66 -0.44
CA ILE A 170 2.45 -8.12 0.91
C ILE A 170 0.94 -8.03 1.08
N VAL A 171 0.37 -8.86 1.95
CA VAL A 171 -1.04 -8.80 2.31
C VAL A 171 -1.14 -8.42 3.78
N ILE A 172 -1.85 -7.33 4.07
CA ILE A 172 -2.25 -6.97 5.43
C ILE A 172 -3.59 -7.62 5.71
N PHE A 173 -3.72 -8.14 6.95
CA PHE A 173 -4.85 -8.96 7.38
C PHE A 173 -5.03 -10.17 6.45
N PRO A 174 -3.96 -10.97 6.23
CA PRO A 174 -4.13 -12.23 5.51
C PRO A 174 -5.19 -13.06 6.22
N HIS A 175 -5.95 -13.87 5.49
CA HIS A 175 -6.84 -14.83 6.12
C HIS A 175 -6.03 -15.64 7.14
N TRP A 176 -6.31 -15.42 8.42
CA TRP A 176 -5.85 -16.29 9.49
C TRP A 176 -6.85 -17.43 9.50
N ASP A 177 -6.56 -18.46 8.72
CA ASP A 177 -7.23 -19.75 8.88
C ASP A 177 -6.91 -20.35 10.25
#